data_AF-W1X0H0-F1
#
_entry.id   AF-W1X0H0-F1
#
_cell.length_a   1.000
_cell.length_b   1.000
_cell.length_c   1.000
_cell.angle_alpha   90.00
_cell.angle_beta   90.00
_cell.angle_gamma   90.00
#
_symmetry.space_group_name_H-M   'P 1'
#
loop_
_entity.id
_entity.type
_entity.pdbx_description
1 polymer ?
#
loop_
_entity_poly.entity_id
_entity_poly.type
_entity_poly.pdbx_seq_one_letter_code
_entity_poly.pdbx_strand_id
1 'polypeptide(L)'
;ALKTLLDLLPERALQGKVVLPLATGGTVAHLLAVDYALKPVLSALKAQEILHGVFADDSQVIDYHHKPQFTPNLQTRLDTALETFWQALHRRDVQVPDLLSLRGNAHA
;
A
#
# COMPACT_ATOMS: atom_id res chain seq x y z
N ALA A 1 5.17 5.69 13.27
CA ALA A 1 4.22 6.70 12.76
C ALA A 1 3.16 6.11 11.82
N LEU A 2 3.51 5.28 10.83
CA LEU A 2 2.48 4.69 9.96
C LEU A 2 1.46 3.84 10.73
N LYS A 3 1.93 2.92 11.59
CA LYS A 3 1.04 2.04 12.37
C LYS A 3 0.08 2.82 13.27
N THR A 4 0.56 3.89 13.92
CA THR A 4 -0.28 4.74 14.76
C THR A 4 -1.36 5.47 13.96
N LEU A 5 -1.11 5.81 12.68
CA LEU A 5 -2.16 6.33 11.79
C LEU A 5 -3.18 5.23 11.43
N LEU A 6 -2.70 4.04 11.06
CA LEU A 6 -3.57 2.91 10.69
C LEU A 6 -4.48 2.46 11.84
N ASP A 7 -4.00 2.57 13.07
CA ASP A 7 -4.75 2.24 14.28
C ASP A 7 -5.91 3.19 14.58
N LEU A 8 -5.91 4.38 13.95
CA LEU A 8 -6.99 5.36 14.09
C LEU A 8 -8.07 5.22 13.01
N LEU A 9 -7.85 4.36 12.02
CA LEU A 9 -8.84 4.14 10.96
C LEU A 9 -9.98 3.26 11.48
N PRO A 10 -11.22 3.43 10.93
CA PRO A 10 -12.30 2.49 11.18
C PRO A 10 -11.88 1.05 10.84
N GLU A 11 -12.43 0.07 11.57
CA GLU A 11 -12.08 -1.35 11.42
C GLU A 11 -12.20 -1.87 9.96
N ARG A 12 -13.07 -1.25 9.16
CA ARG A 12 -13.35 -1.66 7.77
C ARG A 12 -12.90 -0.62 6.73
N ALA A 13 -11.95 0.25 7.08
CA ALA A 13 -11.54 1.37 6.24
C ALA A 13 -11.04 0.99 4.84
N LEU A 14 -10.54 -0.25 4.66
CA LEU A 14 -10.05 -0.75 3.38
C LEU A 14 -11.02 -1.72 2.68
N GLN A 15 -12.23 -1.90 3.20
CA GLN A 15 -13.27 -2.68 2.52
C GLN A 15 -13.52 -2.14 1.11
N GLY A 16 -13.58 -3.02 0.12
CA GLY A 16 -13.77 -2.63 -1.29
C GLY A 16 -12.46 -2.27 -2.01
N LYS A 17 -11.36 -2.03 -1.29
CA LYS A 17 -10.14 -1.44 -1.86
C LYS A 17 -9.10 -2.49 -2.22
N VAL A 18 -8.42 -2.24 -3.35
CA VAL A 18 -7.15 -2.88 -3.71
C VAL A 18 -6.02 -2.10 -3.04
N VAL A 19 -5.02 -2.78 -2.51
CA VAL A 19 -3.86 -2.17 -1.84
C VAL A 19 -2.57 -2.72 -2.44
N LEU A 20 -1.68 -1.82 -2.86
CA LEU A 20 -0.31 -2.13 -3.27
C LEU A 20 0.66 -1.69 -2.17
N PRO A 21 1.22 -2.61 -1.37
CA PRO A 21 2.19 -2.25 -0.35
C PRO A 21 3.58 -1.99 -0.96
N LEU A 22 4.21 -0.89 -0.56
CA LEU A 22 5.58 -0.54 -0.92
C LEU A 22 6.38 -0.32 0.37
N ALA A 23 7.63 -0.77 0.40
CA ALA A 23 8.53 -0.49 1.52
C ALA A 23 9.96 -0.28 1.04
N THR A 24 10.74 0.42 1.84
CA THR A 24 12.18 0.59 1.67
C THR A 24 12.94 0.04 2.88
N GLY A 25 14.22 -0.28 2.72
CA GLY A 25 15.12 -0.52 3.84
C GLY A 25 16.50 -0.99 3.39
N GLY A 26 17.54 -0.67 4.17
CA GLY A 26 18.92 -0.99 3.81
C GLY A 26 19.40 -2.42 4.12
N THR A 27 18.52 -3.36 4.50
CA THR A 27 18.92 -4.74 4.76
C THR A 27 17.85 -5.76 4.36
N VAL A 28 18.28 -6.99 4.02
CA VAL A 28 17.42 -8.12 3.66
C VAL A 28 16.42 -8.47 4.78
N ALA A 29 16.76 -8.21 6.05
CA ALA A 29 15.84 -8.42 7.16
C ALA A 29 14.55 -7.58 7.05
N HIS A 30 14.60 -6.43 6.37
CA HIS A 30 13.43 -5.59 6.11
C HIS A 30 12.57 -6.07 4.93
N LEU A 31 13.10 -6.94 4.06
CA LEU A 31 12.35 -7.50 2.94
C LEU A 31 11.11 -8.26 3.44
N LEU A 32 11.27 -9.00 4.53
CA LEU A 32 10.17 -9.73 5.17
C LEU A 32 9.17 -8.82 5.90
N ALA A 33 9.53 -7.57 6.20
CA ALA A 33 8.64 -6.67 6.93
C ALA A 33 7.36 -6.35 6.15
N VAL A 34 7.42 -6.31 4.81
CA VAL A 34 6.23 -6.11 3.96
C VAL A 34 5.22 -7.23 4.18
N ASP A 35 5.68 -8.48 4.06
CA ASP A 35 4.81 -9.64 4.08
C ASP A 35 4.37 -10.02 5.49
N TYR A 36 5.23 -9.86 6.50
CA TYR A 36 4.96 -10.32 7.86
C TYR A 36 4.49 -9.22 8.82
N ALA A 37 4.76 -7.94 8.57
CA ALA A 37 4.29 -6.86 9.44
C ALA A 37 3.14 -6.06 8.81
N LEU A 38 3.23 -5.71 7.53
CA LEU A 38 2.26 -4.80 6.91
C LEU A 38 1.00 -5.52 6.42
N LYS A 39 1.12 -6.68 5.76
CA LYS A 39 -0.05 -7.44 5.26
C LYS A 39 -1.06 -7.78 6.37
N PRO A 40 -0.67 -8.25 7.58
CA PRO A 40 -1.63 -8.53 8.64
C PRO A 40 -2.46 -7.30 9.05
N VAL A 41 -1.83 -6.12 9.09
CA VAL A 41 -2.51 -4.86 9.44
C VAL A 41 -3.50 -4.45 8.35
N LEU A 42 -3.13 -4.58 7.07
CA LEU A 42 -4.02 -4.28 5.95
C LEU A 42 -5.22 -5.24 5.89
N SER A 43 -4.99 -6.52 6.20
CA SER A 43 -6.06 -7.53 6.31
C SER A 43 -7.02 -7.24 7.47
N ALA A 44 -6.49 -6.76 8.60
CA ALA A 44 -7.32 -6.35 9.75
C ALA A 44 -8.29 -5.22 9.35
N LEU A 45 -7.83 -4.27 8.52
CA LEU A 45 -8.62 -3.16 7.98
C LEU A 45 -9.57 -3.56 6.82
N LYS A 46 -9.69 -4.86 6.54
CA LYS A 46 -10.56 -5.46 5.51
C LYS A 46 -10.21 -5.08 4.07
N ALA A 47 -8.94 -4.89 3.75
CA ALA A 47 -8.49 -4.76 2.36
C ALA A 47 -9.01 -5.95 1.53
N GLN A 48 -9.65 -5.66 0.40
CA GLN A 48 -10.29 -6.71 -0.40
C GLN A 48 -9.27 -7.48 -1.24
N GLU A 49 -8.21 -6.81 -1.66
CA GLU A 49 -7.12 -7.39 -2.40
C GLU A 49 -5.82 -6.70 -2.00
N ILE A 50 -4.85 -7.48 -1.53
CA ILE A 50 -3.52 -6.97 -1.18
C ILE A 50 -2.55 -7.59 -2.17
N LEU A 51 -1.99 -6.77 -3.04
CA LEU A 51 -1.06 -7.22 -4.07
C LEU A 51 0.29 -7.62 -3.48
N HIS A 52 1.09 -8.31 -4.29
CA HIS A 52 2.49 -8.54 -3.94
C HIS A 52 3.21 -7.19 -3.86
N GLY A 53 3.81 -6.90 -2.71
CA GLY A 53 4.44 -5.62 -2.49
C GLY A 53 5.78 -5.49 -3.19
N VAL A 54 6.26 -4.27 -3.32
CA VAL A 54 7.61 -3.99 -3.80
C VAL A 54 8.46 -3.53 -2.62
N PHE A 55 9.52 -4.29 -2.35
CA PHE A 55 10.59 -3.85 -1.46
C PHE A 55 11.71 -3.19 -2.29
N ALA A 56 12.12 -2.00 -1.89
CA ALA A 56 13.25 -1.29 -2.46
C ALA A 56 14.39 -1.26 -1.44
N ASP A 57 15.55 -1.78 -1.81
CA ASP A 57 16.74 -1.49 -1.00
C ASP A 57 17.08 0.00 -1.09
N ASP A 58 17.59 0.59 -0.01
CA ASP A 58 17.89 2.04 0.03
C ASP A 58 18.85 2.45 -1.10
N SER A 59 19.78 1.59 -1.51
CA SER A 59 20.70 1.85 -2.63
C SER A 59 20.02 1.87 -4.00
N GLN A 60 18.79 1.34 -4.10
CA GLN A 60 18.03 1.32 -5.34
C GLN A 60 17.26 2.61 -5.60
N VAL A 61 17.13 3.48 -4.60
CA VAL A 61 16.50 4.81 -4.68
C VAL A 61 17.59 5.86 -4.81
N ILE A 62 17.82 6.34 -6.03
CA ILE A 62 18.95 7.21 -6.41
C ILE A 62 18.68 8.67 -6.04
N ASP A 63 17.48 9.17 -6.33
CA ASP A 63 17.02 10.50 -5.92
C ASP A 63 15.56 10.39 -5.49
N TYR A 64 15.26 10.93 -4.32
CA TYR A 64 13.93 11.01 -3.74
C TYR A 64 13.54 12.45 -3.34
N HIS A 65 14.44 13.42 -3.50
CA HIS A 65 14.20 14.83 -3.13
C HIS A 65 13.66 15.66 -4.30
N HIS A 66 14.08 15.35 -5.53
CA HIS A 66 13.67 16.13 -6.71
C HIS A 66 12.82 15.28 -7.65
N LYS A 67 13.47 14.51 -8.51
CA LYS A 67 12.81 13.62 -9.45
C LYS A 67 13.08 12.19 -9.01
N PRO A 68 12.04 11.39 -8.73
CA PRO A 68 12.23 9.99 -8.41
C PRO A 68 13.12 9.30 -9.44
N GLN A 69 14.28 8.84 -9.00
CA GLN A 69 15.20 8.05 -9.80
C GLN A 69 15.47 6.74 -9.09
N PHE A 70 15.37 5.66 -9.85
CA PHE A 70 15.54 4.31 -9.35
C PHE A 70 16.54 3.54 -10.21
N THR A 71 17.19 2.54 -9.63
CA THR A 71 17.94 1.57 -10.43
C THR A 71 17.00 0.88 -11.44
N PRO A 72 17.50 0.44 -12.61
CA PRO A 72 16.66 -0.22 -13.62
C PRO A 72 15.90 -1.43 -13.08
N ASN A 73 16.51 -2.19 -12.17
CA ASN A 73 15.83 -3.32 -11.54
C ASN A 73 14.62 -2.92 -10.69
N LEU A 74 14.75 -1.86 -9.86
CA LEU A 74 13.64 -1.38 -9.06
C LEU A 74 12.55 -0.75 -9.95
N GLN A 75 12.95 0.00 -10.98
CA GLN A 75 12.03 0.59 -11.95
C GLN A 75 11.14 -0.49 -12.60
N THR A 76 11.72 -1.56 -13.15
CA THR A 76 10.94 -2.65 -13.76
C THR A 76 9.97 -3.31 -12.80
N ARG A 77 10.37 -3.50 -11.54
CA ARG A 77 9.49 -4.11 -10.51
C ARG A 77 8.35 -3.16 -10.12
N LEU A 78 8.62 -1.86 -10.01
CA LEU A 78 7.60 -0.84 -9.77
C LEU A 78 6.60 -0.78 -10.93
N ASP A 79 7.08 -0.73 -12.17
CA ASP A 79 6.22 -0.67 -13.36
C ASP A 79 5.31 -1.91 -13.45
N THR A 80 5.86 -3.10 -13.19
CA THR A 80 5.08 -4.36 -13.16
C THR A 80 4.01 -4.34 -12.07
N ALA A 81 4.36 -3.86 -10.87
CA ALA A 81 3.43 -3.80 -9.75
C ALA A 81 2.33 -2.74 -9.95
N LEU A 82 2.69 -1.59 -10.52
CA LEU A 82 1.76 -0.51 -10.85
C LEU A 82 0.80 -0.92 -11.95
N GLU A 83 1.27 -1.62 -12.99
CA GLU A 83 0.39 -2.15 -14.03
C GLU A 83 -0.60 -3.16 -13.43
N THR A 84 -0.11 -4.09 -12.59
CA THR A 84 -0.98 -5.05 -11.90
C THR A 84 -2.02 -4.35 -11.03
N PHE A 85 -1.61 -3.29 -10.31
CA PHE A 85 -2.51 -2.48 -9.50
C PHE A 85 -3.55 -1.73 -10.33
N TRP A 86 -3.13 -1.12 -11.43
CA TRP A 86 -4.01 -0.43 -12.37
C TRP A 86 -5.07 -1.38 -12.94
N GLN A 87 -4.67 -2.58 -13.37
CA GLN A 87 -5.59 -3.62 -13.84
C GLN A 87 -6.55 -4.07 -12.75
N ALA A 88 -6.06 -4.28 -11.52
CA ALA A 88 -6.91 -4.66 -10.38
C ALA A 88 -7.96 -3.58 -10.05
N LEU A 89 -7.60 -2.29 -10.20
CA LEU A 89 -8.55 -1.19 -10.10
C LEU A 89 -9.57 -1.24 -11.24
N HIS A 90 -9.17 -1.42 -12.50
CA HIS A 90 -10.08 -1.39 -13.66
C HIS A 90 -11.04 -2.57 -13.74
N ARG A 91 -10.64 -3.72 -13.19
CA ARG A 91 -11.54 -4.89 -13.06
C ARG A 91 -12.72 -4.62 -12.14
N ARG A 92 -12.69 -3.53 -11.38
CA ARG A 92 -13.76 -3.13 -10.47
C ARG A 92 -14.17 -1.72 -10.85
N ASP A 93 -15.46 -1.50 -11.12
CA ASP A 93 -15.98 -0.13 -11.07
C ASP A 93 -15.70 0.39 -9.66
N VAL A 94 -14.63 1.18 -9.50
CA VAL A 94 -14.19 1.67 -8.19
C VAL A 94 -15.28 2.61 -7.71
N GLN A 95 -16.19 2.10 -6.88
CA GLN A 95 -17.04 2.96 -6.07
C GLN A 95 -16.13 3.67 -5.08
N VAL A 96 -15.72 4.88 -5.44
CA VAL A 96 -15.01 5.78 -4.53
C VAL A 96 -15.94 5.99 -3.34
N PRO A 97 -15.60 5.51 -2.13
CA PRO A 97 -16.47 5.69 -1.00
C PRO A 97 -16.52 7.17 -0.67
N ASP A 98 -17.73 7.68 -0.50
CA ASP A 98 -17.97 9.05 -0.10
C ASP A 98 -17.38 9.28 1.29
N LEU A 99 -16.28 10.04 1.36
CA LEU A 99 -15.57 10.34 2.60
C LEU A 99 -16.45 11.11 3.61
N LEU A 100 -17.57 11.70 3.16
CA LEU A 100 -18.55 12.36 4.02
C LEU A 100 -19.46 11.37 4.76
N SER A 101 -19.66 10.15 4.24
CA SER A 101 -20.49 9.12 4.89
C SER A 101 -19.89 8.58 6.20
N LEU A 102 -18.57 8.69 6.38
CA LEU A 102 -17.86 8.26 7.59
C LEU A 102 -18.07 9.19 8.80
N ARG A 103 -18.67 10.37 8.61
CA ARG A 103 -19.00 11.30 9.71
C ARG A 103 -20.34 10.98 10.39
N GLY A 104 -21.15 10.07 9.84
CA GLY A 104 -22.53 9.83 10.30
C GLY A 104 -22.71 8.80 11.43
N ASN A 105 -21.70 7.98 11.75
CA ASN A 105 -21.90 6.80 12.63
C ASN A 105 -21.31 6.93 14.04
N ALA A 106 -20.87 8.12 14.44
CA ALA A 106 -20.55 8.41 15.84
C ALA A 106 -21.76 9.10 16.47
N HIS A 107 -22.77 8.33 16.90
CA HIS A 107 -23.72 8.61 17.98
C HIS A 107 -24.93 7.64 17.88
N ALA A 108 -24.84 6.52 18.61
CA ALA A 108 -25.98 5.82 19.23
C ALA A 108 -25.43 4.91 20.34
#